data_AF-A0ABC9XFK5-F1
#
_entry.id   AF-A0ABC9XFK5-F1
#
_cell.length_a   1.000
_cell.length_b   1.000
_cell.length_c   1.000
_cell.angle_alpha   90.00
_cell.angle_beta   90.00
_cell.angle_gamma   90.00
#
_symmetry.space_group_name_H-M   'P 1'
#
loop_
_entity.id
_entity.type
_entity.pdbx_description
1 polymer ?
#
loop_
_entity_poly.entity_id
_entity_poly.type
_entity_poly.pdbx_seq_one_letter_code
_entity_poly.pdbx_strand_id
1 'polypeptide(L)'
;MSDIRHSLLRRDALSAAKEVLYHLDIYFSSQLQSAPLPLVDKGPAELLEEFLFQVPKERGAPPKRLNSLQELQLLEIMCNYFQEQTKDSVRQIIFSSLFSPQGNKADDSRMALLGKLVSMAVAVCRVPVLECAAFWLQRTPAVYCVRLARALLDDYCNLVPGSIQTLKQIFSASPRFCCQFITSVTALYDLSSDDLIPPSDLLELIVSWIFEDPRLILITFLNTPIAANLPIGFLELTPLTGLIRWCVKAPLAYKRKKKASLSNGHPPSKIAKDSASGEDRDCHQLYSKLHLSVLQVLMMLQGHLTEKNLYGRLGLVPFDHVVPLVEEINRLSDELNPLNASKEIELALDRLAQALQVAMASGALLCTRDDLRTVCSRLPHNK
;
A
#
# COMPACT_ATOMS: atom_id res chain seq x y z
N MET A 1 -29.31 13.07 17.03
CA MET A 1 -28.63 11.77 17.24
C MET A 1 -29.01 11.06 18.55
N SER A 2 -29.45 11.76 19.61
CA SER A 2 -29.88 11.14 20.87
C SER A 2 -31.03 10.15 20.71
N ASP A 3 -32.05 10.48 19.92
CA ASP A 3 -33.22 9.62 19.71
C ASP A 3 -32.87 8.35 18.95
N ILE A 4 -31.97 8.47 17.96
CA ILE A 4 -31.41 7.32 17.22
C ILE A 4 -30.67 6.40 18.18
N ARG A 5 -29.78 6.95 19.02
CA ARG A 5 -29.05 6.17 20.03
C ARG A 5 -30.01 5.41 20.95
N HIS A 6 -31.07 6.03 21.45
CA HIS A 6 -32.06 5.38 22.31
C HIS A 6 -32.79 4.22 21.61
N SER A 7 -33.09 4.34 20.32
CA SER A 7 -33.66 3.25 19.52
C SER A 7 -32.67 2.08 19.38
N LEU A 8 -31.41 2.38 19.11
CA LEU A 8 -30.35 1.38 18.89
C LEU A 8 -30.02 0.57 20.16
N LEU A 9 -30.07 1.19 21.34
CA LEU A 9 -29.80 0.51 22.63
C LEU A 9 -30.77 -0.64 22.92
N ARG A 10 -31.93 -0.68 22.29
CA ARG A 10 -32.95 -1.73 22.47
C ARG A 10 -32.77 -2.94 21.55
N ARG A 11 -31.81 -2.87 20.61
CA ARG A 11 -31.58 -3.90 19.60
C ARG A 11 -30.40 -4.80 19.98
N ASP A 12 -30.35 -5.99 19.39
CA ASP A 12 -29.12 -6.78 19.40
C ASP A 12 -28.01 -6.07 18.60
N ALA A 13 -26.76 -6.48 18.82
CA ALA A 13 -25.60 -5.78 18.29
C ALA A 13 -25.57 -5.72 16.74
N LEU A 14 -25.99 -6.79 16.05
CA LEU A 14 -25.96 -6.85 14.59
C LEU A 14 -27.09 -6.03 13.98
N SER A 15 -28.30 -6.12 14.55
CA SER A 15 -29.43 -5.28 14.15
C SER A 15 -29.17 -3.80 14.41
N ALA A 16 -28.46 -3.46 15.50
CA ALA A 16 -28.03 -2.10 15.78
C ALA A 16 -27.00 -1.62 14.75
N ALA A 17 -25.98 -2.43 14.42
CA ALA A 17 -24.97 -2.08 13.43
C ALA A 17 -25.58 -1.83 12.04
N LYS A 18 -26.51 -2.68 11.60
CA LYS A 18 -27.24 -2.51 10.33
C LYS A 18 -28.02 -1.20 10.30
N GLU A 19 -28.73 -0.88 11.38
CA GLU A 19 -29.53 0.35 11.49
C GLU A 19 -28.65 1.60 11.55
N VAL A 20 -27.48 1.53 12.19
CA VAL A 20 -26.50 2.63 12.18
C VAL A 20 -26.03 2.92 10.76
N LEU A 21 -25.66 1.90 9.98
CA LEU A 21 -25.28 2.09 8.57
C LEU A 21 -26.41 2.75 7.77
N TYR A 22 -27.65 2.31 7.97
CA TYR A 22 -28.82 2.89 7.32
C TYR A 22 -29.03 4.37 7.68
N HIS A 23 -28.92 4.74 8.95
CA HIS A 23 -29.05 6.14 9.37
C HIS A 23 -27.91 7.02 8.85
N LEU A 24 -26.68 6.50 8.82
CA LEU A 24 -25.55 7.20 8.21
C LEU A 24 -25.75 7.41 6.72
N ASP A 25 -26.31 6.42 6.02
CA ASP A 25 -26.64 6.52 4.61
C ASP A 25 -27.58 7.69 4.32
N ILE A 26 -28.68 7.78 5.06
CA ILE A 26 -29.66 8.88 4.96
C ILE A 26 -28.96 10.21 5.26
N TYR A 27 -28.20 10.26 6.36
CA TYR A 27 -27.51 11.47 6.79
C TYR A 27 -26.55 12.00 5.71
N PHE A 28 -25.63 11.16 5.23
CA PHE A 28 -24.63 11.58 4.24
C PHE A 28 -25.23 11.81 2.85
N SER A 29 -26.25 11.04 2.47
CA SER A 29 -27.01 11.29 1.23
C SER A 29 -27.66 12.68 1.24
N SER A 30 -28.22 13.10 2.39
CA SER A 30 -28.82 14.43 2.55
C SER A 30 -27.78 15.55 2.60
N GLN A 31 -26.67 15.34 3.31
CA GLN A 31 -25.57 16.31 3.39
C GLN A 31 -24.99 16.64 2.01
N LEU A 32 -24.72 15.61 1.19
CA LEU A 32 -24.20 15.78 -0.17
C LEU A 32 -25.15 16.54 -1.11
N GLN A 33 -26.46 16.56 -0.80
CA GLN A 33 -27.46 17.32 -1.57
C GLN A 33 -27.58 18.77 -1.09
N SER A 34 -27.23 19.07 0.16
CA SER A 34 -27.56 20.33 0.84
C SER A 34 -26.36 21.26 1.09
N ALA A 35 -25.11 20.76 1.05
CA ALA A 35 -23.92 21.60 1.21
C ALA A 35 -22.72 21.10 0.37
N PRO A 36 -21.87 22.01 -0.17
CA PRO A 36 -20.63 21.63 -0.87
C PRO A 36 -19.50 21.17 0.07
N LEU A 37 -19.65 21.32 1.39
CA LEU A 37 -18.62 20.97 2.38
C LEU A 37 -19.23 20.11 3.51
N PRO A 38 -18.64 18.94 3.81
CA PRO A 38 -19.11 18.12 4.92
C PRO A 38 -18.78 18.82 6.24
N LEU A 39 -19.81 19.23 6.99
CA LEU A 39 -19.63 19.51 8.41
C LEU A 39 -19.29 18.19 9.11
N VAL A 40 -18.13 18.14 9.76
CA VAL A 40 -17.76 17.04 10.65
C VAL A 40 -18.64 17.15 11.91
N ASP A 41 -19.83 16.56 11.85
CA ASP A 41 -20.65 16.35 13.02
C ASP A 41 -20.03 15.21 13.85
N LYS A 42 -19.89 15.42 15.16
CA LYS A 42 -19.38 14.40 16.10
C LYS A 42 -20.41 13.29 16.32
N GLY A 43 -21.70 13.56 16.07
CA GLY A 43 -22.79 12.60 16.26
C GLY A 43 -22.63 11.26 15.53
N PRO A 44 -22.37 11.26 14.20
CA PRO A 44 -22.05 10.05 13.44
C PRO A 44 -20.90 9.22 14.01
N ALA A 45 -19.81 9.87 14.42
CA ALA A 45 -18.62 9.18 14.93
C ALA A 45 -18.91 8.45 16.25
N GLU A 46 -19.69 9.06 17.15
CA GLU A 46 -20.08 8.45 18.43
C GLU A 46 -20.94 7.19 18.23
N LEU A 47 -21.88 7.20 17.27
CA LEU A 47 -22.70 6.03 16.97
C LEU A 47 -21.86 4.87 16.42
N LEU A 48 -20.89 5.17 15.56
CA LEU A 48 -19.97 4.18 15.02
C LEU A 48 -19.14 3.52 16.12
N GLU A 49 -18.58 4.32 17.02
CA GLU A 49 -17.78 3.82 18.14
C GLU A 49 -18.57 2.92 19.07
N GLU A 50 -19.79 3.32 19.44
CA GLU A 50 -20.62 2.57 20.38
C GLU A 50 -21.19 1.29 19.76
N PHE A 51 -21.70 1.33 18.52
CA PHE A 51 -22.49 0.22 17.96
C PHE A 51 -21.76 -0.65 16.95
N LEU A 52 -20.71 -0.15 16.27
CA LEU A 52 -19.91 -0.97 15.36
C LEU A 52 -18.61 -1.42 16.01
N PHE A 53 -17.89 -0.51 16.67
CA PHE A 53 -16.60 -0.83 17.33
C PHE A 53 -16.75 -1.28 18.79
N GLN A 54 -17.98 -1.28 19.32
CA GLN A 54 -18.32 -1.74 20.67
C GLN A 54 -17.53 -1.04 21.78
N VAL A 55 -17.19 0.23 21.56
CA VAL A 55 -16.49 1.09 22.53
C VAL A 55 -17.53 1.67 23.48
N PRO A 56 -17.53 1.29 24.77
CA PRO A 56 -18.54 1.77 25.71
C PRO A 56 -18.41 3.28 25.93
N LYS A 57 -19.54 3.99 25.91
CA LYS A 57 -19.59 5.43 26.21
C LYS A 57 -19.42 5.72 27.71
N GLU A 58 -19.80 4.79 28.57
CA GLU A 58 -19.70 4.90 30.03
C GLU A 58 -18.33 4.43 30.56
N ARG A 59 -17.67 5.27 31.36
CA ARG A 59 -16.40 4.89 32.00
C ARG A 59 -16.63 3.71 32.96
N GLY A 60 -16.01 2.58 32.66
CA GLY A 60 -16.03 1.38 33.50
C GLY A 60 -16.99 0.27 33.04
N ALA A 61 -17.79 0.50 32.00
CA ALA A 61 -18.58 -0.56 31.39
C ALA A 61 -17.65 -1.56 30.66
N PRO A 62 -17.86 -2.88 30.80
CA PRO A 62 -17.05 -3.87 30.10
C PRO A 62 -17.29 -3.75 28.58
N PRO A 63 -16.24 -3.87 27.75
CA PRO A 63 -16.40 -3.86 26.30
C PRO A 63 -17.24 -5.06 25.86
N LYS A 64 -18.31 -4.79 25.10
CA LYS A 64 -19.14 -5.84 24.50
C LYS A 64 -18.39 -6.45 23.32
N ARG A 65 -17.75 -7.60 23.50
CA ARG A 65 -17.04 -8.26 22.39
C ARG A 65 -18.03 -9.11 21.58
N LEU A 66 -18.02 -8.93 20.27
CA LEU A 66 -18.66 -9.86 19.35
C LEU A 66 -17.87 -11.17 19.35
N ASN A 67 -18.58 -12.29 19.26
CA ASN A 67 -17.93 -13.58 18.99
C ASN A 67 -17.56 -13.70 17.50
N SER A 68 -16.78 -14.71 17.13
CA SER A 68 -16.29 -14.86 15.74
C SER A 68 -17.41 -15.00 14.70
N LEU A 69 -18.52 -15.66 15.05
CA LEU A 69 -19.67 -15.79 14.15
C LEU A 69 -20.36 -14.44 13.94
N GLN A 70 -20.59 -13.70 15.02
CA GLN A 70 -21.16 -12.35 14.96
C GLN A 70 -20.26 -11.38 14.22
N GLU A 71 -18.94 -11.48 14.38
CA GLU A 71 -17.99 -10.67 13.64
C GLU A 71 -18.05 -10.97 12.14
N LEU A 72 -18.11 -12.25 11.74
CA LEU A 72 -18.31 -12.64 10.35
C LEU A 72 -19.63 -12.10 9.78
N GLN A 73 -20.73 -12.20 10.54
CA GLN A 73 -22.03 -11.64 10.15
C GLN A 73 -22.00 -10.12 10.03
N LEU A 74 -21.26 -9.41 10.90
CA LEU A 74 -21.06 -7.97 10.80
C LEU A 74 -20.32 -7.62 9.50
N LEU A 75 -19.24 -8.34 9.17
CA LEU A 75 -18.51 -8.15 7.92
C LEU A 75 -19.42 -8.37 6.71
N GLU A 76 -20.27 -9.39 6.73
CA GLU A 76 -21.24 -9.67 5.67
C GLU A 76 -22.24 -8.52 5.52
N ILE A 77 -22.80 -8.01 6.63
CA ILE A 77 -23.68 -6.83 6.65
C ILE A 77 -22.99 -5.63 6.00
N MET A 78 -21.73 -5.37 6.35
CA MET A 78 -20.96 -4.25 5.79
C MET A 78 -20.69 -4.43 4.30
N CYS A 79 -20.29 -5.62 3.86
CA CYS A 79 -20.08 -5.93 2.44
C CYS A 79 -21.37 -5.77 1.63
N ASN A 80 -22.50 -6.29 2.13
CA ASN A 80 -23.80 -6.16 1.46
C ASN A 80 -24.22 -4.69 1.39
N TYR A 81 -24.04 -3.93 2.48
CA TYR A 81 -24.31 -2.50 2.50
C TYR A 81 -23.53 -1.75 1.40
N PHE A 82 -22.20 -1.95 1.33
CA PHE A 82 -21.38 -1.27 0.33
C PHE A 82 -21.69 -1.72 -1.10
N GLN A 83 -22.12 -2.98 -1.27
CA GLN A 83 -22.56 -3.52 -2.56
C GLN A 83 -23.88 -2.91 -3.03
N GLU A 84 -24.83 -2.69 -2.11
CA GLU A 84 -26.17 -2.15 -2.40
C GLU A 84 -26.19 -0.63 -2.57
N GLN A 85 -25.28 0.11 -1.92
CA GLN A 85 -25.20 1.57 -2.07
C GLN A 85 -24.75 1.94 -3.50
N THR A 86 -25.58 2.66 -4.23
CA THR A 86 -25.36 3.01 -5.65
C THR A 86 -24.59 4.32 -5.88
N LYS A 87 -24.49 5.18 -4.87
CA LYS A 87 -23.77 6.46 -4.93
C LYS A 87 -22.35 6.29 -4.39
N ASP A 88 -21.37 6.33 -5.28
CA ASP A 88 -19.95 6.16 -4.92
C ASP A 88 -19.46 7.19 -3.88
N SER A 89 -19.91 8.45 -3.97
CA SER A 89 -19.55 9.50 -3.00
C SER A 89 -20.05 9.20 -1.59
N VAL A 90 -21.26 8.66 -1.45
CA VAL A 90 -21.82 8.22 -0.15
C VAL A 90 -21.03 7.03 0.38
N ARG A 91 -20.73 6.06 -0.49
CA ARG A 91 -19.93 4.88 -0.16
C ARG A 91 -18.57 5.27 0.42
N GLN A 92 -17.87 6.17 -0.27
CA GLN A 92 -16.56 6.68 0.14
C GLN A 92 -16.60 7.45 1.46
N ILE A 93 -17.57 8.35 1.66
CA ILE A 93 -17.68 9.13 2.90
C ILE A 93 -17.98 8.22 4.10
N ILE A 94 -18.83 7.21 3.93
CA ILE A 94 -19.14 6.27 5.00
C ILE A 94 -17.93 5.39 5.32
N PHE A 95 -17.25 4.87 4.30
CA PHE A 95 -16.01 4.13 4.49
C PHE A 95 -14.95 4.96 5.22
N SER A 96 -14.76 6.22 4.81
CA SER A 96 -13.85 7.15 5.48
C SER A 96 -14.30 7.43 6.92
N SER A 97 -15.58 7.59 7.20
CA SER A 97 -16.09 7.81 8.58
C SER A 97 -15.90 6.60 9.49
N LEU A 98 -15.94 5.39 8.91
CA LEU A 98 -15.71 4.14 9.61
C LEU A 98 -14.23 3.92 9.94
N PHE A 99 -13.33 4.23 9.01
CA PHE A 99 -11.97 3.70 9.07
C PHE A 99 -10.87 4.74 9.06
N SER A 100 -11.16 6.02 8.81
CA SER A 100 -10.13 7.05 8.91
C SER A 100 -9.69 7.20 10.37
N PRO A 101 -8.38 7.21 10.66
CA PRO A 101 -7.87 7.37 12.02
C PRO A 101 -8.41 8.64 12.68
N GLN A 102 -8.85 8.51 13.94
CA GLN A 102 -9.40 9.63 14.72
C GLN A 102 -8.44 10.09 15.84
N GLY A 103 -7.31 9.40 16.02
CA GLY A 103 -6.35 9.67 17.10
C GLY A 103 -6.88 9.23 18.47
N ASN A 104 -7.74 8.22 18.49
CA ASN A 104 -8.43 7.78 19.71
C ASN A 104 -8.27 6.27 19.96
N LYS A 105 -8.75 5.80 21.11
CA LYS A 105 -8.59 4.39 21.54
C LYS A 105 -9.31 3.38 20.63
N ALA A 106 -10.23 3.83 19.78
CA ALA A 106 -10.97 2.97 18.86
C ALA A 106 -10.16 2.67 17.58
N ASP A 107 -9.08 3.40 17.29
CA ASP A 107 -8.33 3.27 16.04
C ASP A 107 -7.78 1.85 15.81
N ASP A 108 -7.37 1.14 16.87
CA ASP A 108 -6.91 -0.25 16.74
C ASP A 108 -8.05 -1.20 16.39
N SER A 109 -9.24 -1.01 16.98
CA SER A 109 -10.44 -1.78 16.62
C SER A 109 -10.91 -1.45 15.20
N ARG A 110 -10.84 -0.17 14.78
CA ARG A 110 -11.13 0.25 13.40
C ARG A 110 -10.20 -0.42 12.41
N MET A 111 -8.90 -0.42 12.69
CA MET A 111 -7.89 -1.05 11.84
C MET A 111 -8.05 -2.58 11.77
N ALA A 112 -8.36 -3.23 12.89
CA ALA A 112 -8.61 -4.67 12.92
C ALA A 112 -9.83 -5.05 12.08
N LEU A 113 -10.94 -4.31 12.22
CA LEU A 113 -12.15 -4.53 11.43
C LEU A 113 -11.92 -4.22 9.95
N LEU A 114 -11.19 -3.15 9.63
CA LEU A 114 -10.80 -2.79 8.27
C LEU A 114 -10.02 -3.92 7.59
N GLY A 115 -9.01 -4.47 8.27
CA GLY A 115 -8.21 -5.59 7.76
C GLY A 115 -9.08 -6.78 7.41
N LYS A 116 -9.97 -7.19 8.33
CA LYS A 116 -10.92 -8.29 8.10
C LYS A 116 -11.92 -8.01 6.98
N LEU A 117 -12.44 -6.78 6.90
CA LEU A 117 -13.38 -6.38 5.86
C LEU A 117 -12.74 -6.42 4.48
N VAL A 118 -11.55 -5.83 4.33
CA VAL A 118 -10.82 -5.81 3.04
C VAL A 118 -10.36 -7.21 2.67
N SER A 119 -9.89 -8.01 3.64
CA SER A 119 -9.57 -9.42 3.44
C SER A 119 -10.78 -10.19 2.92
N MET A 120 -11.92 -10.13 3.61
CA MET A 120 -13.14 -10.79 3.14
C MET A 120 -13.57 -10.27 1.76
N ALA A 121 -13.45 -8.97 1.49
CA ALA A 121 -13.76 -8.38 0.18
C ALA A 121 -12.85 -8.90 -0.93
N VAL A 122 -11.57 -9.18 -0.66
CA VAL A 122 -10.68 -9.90 -1.58
C VAL A 122 -11.19 -11.33 -1.77
N ALA A 123 -11.48 -12.07 -0.70
CA ALA A 123 -11.91 -13.46 -0.77
C ALA A 123 -13.18 -13.68 -1.60
N VAL A 124 -14.16 -12.79 -1.47
CA VAL A 124 -15.47 -12.89 -2.15
C VAL A 124 -15.66 -11.85 -3.25
N CYS A 125 -14.57 -11.23 -3.73
CA CYS A 125 -14.54 -10.28 -4.84
C CYS A 125 -15.57 -9.13 -4.74
N ARG A 126 -15.65 -8.46 -3.57
CA ARG A 126 -16.54 -7.31 -3.33
C ARG A 126 -15.90 -6.01 -3.82
N VAL A 127 -15.92 -5.81 -5.14
CA VAL A 127 -15.32 -4.63 -5.81
C VAL A 127 -15.70 -3.28 -5.15
N PRO A 128 -16.96 -3.01 -4.78
CA PRO A 128 -17.31 -1.75 -4.13
C PRO A 128 -16.53 -1.44 -2.84
N VAL A 129 -16.22 -2.47 -2.05
CA VAL A 129 -15.41 -2.34 -0.82
C VAL A 129 -13.94 -2.10 -1.17
N LEU A 130 -13.43 -2.81 -2.18
CA LEU A 130 -12.04 -2.66 -2.64
C LEU A 130 -11.78 -1.27 -3.23
N GLU A 131 -12.73 -0.70 -3.97
CA GLU A 131 -12.65 0.68 -4.48
C GLU A 131 -12.65 1.71 -3.34
N CYS A 132 -13.44 1.49 -2.29
CA CYS A 132 -13.40 2.34 -1.09
C CYS A 132 -12.07 2.20 -0.32
N ALA A 133 -11.54 0.99 -0.20
CA ALA A 133 -10.22 0.75 0.40
C ALA A 133 -9.11 1.43 -0.41
N ALA A 134 -9.18 1.39 -1.75
CA ALA A 134 -8.25 2.08 -2.62
C ALA A 134 -8.27 3.61 -2.40
N PHE A 135 -9.46 4.19 -2.29
CA PHE A 135 -9.61 5.62 -1.97
C PHE A 135 -9.11 5.96 -0.57
N TRP A 136 -9.38 5.10 0.41
CA TRP A 136 -8.92 5.27 1.79
C TRP A 136 -7.39 5.23 1.88
N LEU A 137 -6.73 4.30 1.17
CA LEU A 137 -5.26 4.20 1.13
C LEU A 137 -4.59 5.47 0.59
N GLN A 138 -5.22 6.16 -0.36
CA GLN A 138 -4.71 7.42 -0.94
C GLN A 138 -4.81 8.61 0.04
N ARG A 139 -5.74 8.55 0.99
CA ARG A 139 -6.08 9.67 1.88
C ARG A 139 -5.79 9.40 3.35
N THR A 140 -4.96 8.39 3.62
CA THR A 140 -4.60 7.99 4.97
C THR A 140 -3.08 8.04 5.15
N PRO A 141 -2.56 8.42 6.34
CA PRO A 141 -1.12 8.37 6.60
C PRO A 141 -0.52 6.98 6.37
N ALA A 142 0.70 6.95 5.84
CA ALA A 142 1.37 5.75 5.34
C ALA A 142 1.45 4.62 6.38
N VAL A 143 1.60 4.95 7.66
CA VAL A 143 1.66 3.97 8.76
C VAL A 143 0.42 3.08 8.83
N TYR A 144 -0.78 3.62 8.57
CA TYR A 144 -2.01 2.84 8.58
C TYR A 144 -2.18 2.04 7.28
N CYS A 145 -1.74 2.58 6.15
CA CYS A 145 -1.73 1.89 4.87
C CYS A 145 -0.84 0.64 4.90
N VAL A 146 0.37 0.78 5.48
CA VAL A 146 1.30 -0.34 5.71
C VAL A 146 0.71 -1.38 6.67
N ARG A 147 -0.01 -0.97 7.72
CA ARG A 147 -0.72 -1.90 8.62
C ARG A 147 -1.77 -2.72 7.88
N LEU A 148 -2.57 -2.08 7.01
CA LEU A 148 -3.56 -2.79 6.19
C LEU A 148 -2.88 -3.76 5.21
N ALA A 149 -1.84 -3.32 4.51
CA ALA A 149 -1.10 -4.18 3.60
C ALA A 149 -0.52 -5.40 4.32
N ARG A 150 0.05 -5.22 5.53
CA ARG A 150 0.55 -6.32 6.35
C ARG A 150 -0.54 -7.32 6.72
N ALA A 151 -1.71 -6.85 7.16
CA ALA A 151 -2.83 -7.74 7.51
C ALA A 151 -3.25 -8.62 6.31
N LEU A 152 -3.32 -8.04 5.11
CA LEU A 152 -3.66 -8.81 3.90
C LEU A 152 -2.56 -9.80 3.51
N LEU A 153 -1.30 -9.42 3.65
CA LEU A 153 -0.18 -10.33 3.38
C LEU A 153 -0.14 -11.48 4.38
N ASP A 154 -0.48 -11.22 5.64
CA ASP A 154 -0.63 -12.28 6.63
C ASP A 154 -1.72 -13.27 6.20
N ASP A 155 -2.90 -12.80 5.79
CA ASP A 155 -4.00 -13.66 5.35
C ASP A 155 -3.72 -14.44 4.06
N TYR A 156 -3.13 -13.78 3.05
CA TYR A 156 -3.03 -14.32 1.69
C TYR A 156 -1.67 -14.92 1.34
N CYS A 157 -0.59 -14.50 2.01
CA CYS A 157 0.75 -14.99 1.72
C CYS A 157 1.31 -15.86 2.86
N ASN A 158 0.98 -15.59 4.12
CA ASN A 158 1.63 -16.25 5.26
C ASN A 158 0.78 -17.36 5.91
N LEU A 159 -0.53 -17.14 6.11
CA LEU A 159 -1.37 -18.02 6.93
C LEU A 159 -1.95 -19.21 6.19
N VAL A 160 -2.37 -19.04 4.92
CA VAL A 160 -3.09 -20.07 4.17
C VAL A 160 -2.36 -20.38 2.85
N PRO A 161 -1.78 -21.58 2.70
CA PRO A 161 -1.12 -21.98 1.46
C PRO A 161 -2.05 -21.88 0.24
N GLY A 162 -1.58 -21.27 -0.84
CA GLY A 162 -2.34 -21.11 -2.08
C GLY A 162 -3.32 -19.92 -2.11
N SER A 163 -3.57 -19.26 -0.98
CA SER A 163 -4.45 -18.08 -0.93
C SER A 163 -3.95 -16.90 -1.77
N ILE A 164 -2.65 -16.82 -2.06
CA ILE A 164 -2.09 -15.78 -2.94
C ILE A 164 -2.76 -15.77 -4.32
N GLN A 165 -3.29 -16.92 -4.79
CA GLN A 165 -4.03 -17.00 -6.04
C GLN A 165 -5.36 -16.22 -5.98
N THR A 166 -6.02 -16.17 -4.82
CA THR A 166 -7.21 -15.33 -4.60
C THR A 166 -6.85 -13.85 -4.71
N LEU A 167 -5.73 -13.44 -4.10
CA LEU A 167 -5.24 -12.08 -4.22
C LEU A 167 -4.93 -11.74 -5.69
N LYS A 168 -4.30 -12.66 -6.43
CA LYS A 168 -3.97 -12.51 -7.86
C LYS A 168 -5.16 -12.17 -8.74
N GLN A 169 -6.34 -12.73 -8.46
CA GLN A 169 -7.57 -12.49 -9.22
C GLN A 169 -8.12 -11.07 -9.06
N ILE A 170 -7.72 -10.33 -8.01
CA ILE A 170 -8.20 -8.97 -7.76
C ILE A 170 -7.73 -7.97 -8.81
N PHE A 171 -6.60 -8.24 -9.47
CA PHE A 171 -6.08 -7.36 -10.53
C PHE A 171 -7.12 -7.04 -11.60
N SER A 172 -7.86 -8.04 -12.08
CA SER A 172 -8.90 -7.82 -13.10
C SER A 172 -10.16 -7.17 -12.54
N ALA A 173 -10.41 -7.27 -11.23
CA ALA A 173 -11.64 -6.80 -10.58
C ALA A 173 -11.54 -5.37 -10.04
N SER A 174 -10.41 -5.01 -9.41
CA SER A 174 -10.15 -3.67 -8.88
C SER A 174 -8.68 -3.27 -9.08
N PRO A 175 -8.29 -2.79 -10.28
CA PRO A 175 -6.93 -2.34 -10.55
C PRO A 175 -6.51 -1.14 -9.68
N ARG A 176 -7.45 -0.28 -9.28
CA ARG A 176 -7.16 0.85 -8.38
C ARG A 176 -6.71 0.38 -6.99
N PHE A 177 -7.36 -0.66 -6.46
CA PHE A 177 -6.94 -1.29 -5.22
C PHE A 177 -5.54 -1.90 -5.36
N CYS A 178 -5.29 -2.66 -6.42
CA CYS A 178 -3.97 -3.24 -6.68
C CYS A 178 -2.85 -2.18 -6.74
N CYS A 179 -3.08 -1.05 -7.44
CA CYS A 179 -2.12 0.05 -7.48
C CYS A 179 -1.79 0.59 -6.06
N GLN A 180 -2.81 0.82 -5.24
CA GLN A 180 -2.62 1.33 -3.87
C GLN A 180 -2.02 0.28 -2.92
N PHE A 181 -2.36 -0.99 -3.12
CA PHE A 181 -1.75 -2.10 -2.43
C PHE A 181 -0.25 -2.19 -2.74
N ILE A 182 0.17 -2.14 -4.01
CA ILE A 182 1.60 -2.12 -4.38
C ILE A 182 2.30 -0.91 -3.75
N THR A 183 1.67 0.26 -3.76
CA THR A 183 2.24 1.47 -3.13
C THR A 183 2.48 1.24 -1.62
N SER A 184 1.52 0.61 -0.93
CA SER A 184 1.63 0.30 0.50
C SER A 184 2.66 -0.81 0.79
N VAL A 185 2.71 -1.84 -0.06
CA VAL A 185 3.63 -2.97 0.07
C VAL A 185 5.08 -2.55 -0.16
N THR A 186 5.33 -1.67 -1.12
CA THR A 186 6.68 -1.14 -1.38
C THR A 186 7.16 -0.16 -0.31
N ALA A 187 6.24 0.44 0.45
CA ALA A 187 6.55 1.18 1.67
C ALA A 187 6.79 0.24 2.89
N LEU A 188 6.12 -0.92 2.93
CA LEU A 188 6.29 -1.94 3.97
C LEU A 188 7.64 -2.65 3.86
N TYR A 189 7.98 -3.17 2.68
CA TYR A 189 9.24 -3.88 2.44
C TYR A 189 10.24 -2.93 1.80
N ASP A 190 11.00 -2.19 2.58
CA ASP A 190 11.95 -1.19 2.07
C ASP A 190 13.36 -1.76 1.80
N LEU A 191 13.58 -3.05 2.04
CA LEU A 191 14.87 -3.73 1.96
C LEU A 191 15.95 -3.16 2.92
N SER A 192 15.55 -2.47 4.01
CA SER A 192 16.48 -1.93 5.01
C SER A 192 17.04 -3.00 5.95
N SER A 193 16.31 -4.09 6.18
CA SER A 193 16.73 -5.29 6.94
C SER A 193 16.33 -6.57 6.19
N ASP A 194 16.79 -7.74 6.65
CA ASP A 194 16.52 -9.01 5.96
C ASP A 194 15.04 -9.43 6.08
N ASP A 195 14.36 -9.04 7.16
CA ASP A 195 12.92 -9.24 7.38
C ASP A 195 12.06 -8.30 6.51
N LEU A 196 12.68 -7.25 5.96
CA LEU A 196 12.03 -6.26 5.10
C LEU A 196 12.36 -6.47 3.61
N ILE A 197 12.91 -7.63 3.25
CA ILE A 197 13.00 -8.09 1.86
C ILE A 197 11.64 -8.71 1.49
N PRO A 198 11.00 -8.31 0.38
CA PRO A 198 9.69 -8.84 0.02
C PRO A 198 9.78 -10.36 -0.24
N PRO A 199 8.81 -11.16 0.26
CA PRO A 199 8.73 -12.58 -0.05
C PRO A 199 8.67 -12.86 -1.57
N SER A 200 9.25 -13.96 -2.03
CA SER A 200 9.35 -14.29 -3.47
C SER A 200 7.99 -14.34 -4.15
N ASP A 201 7.00 -15.01 -3.54
CA ASP A 201 5.65 -15.14 -4.09
C ASP A 201 4.96 -13.78 -4.24
N LEU A 202 5.19 -12.87 -3.30
CA LEU A 202 4.69 -11.49 -3.38
C LEU A 202 5.36 -10.71 -4.50
N LEU A 203 6.68 -10.85 -4.65
CA LEU A 203 7.41 -10.24 -5.76
C LEU A 203 6.91 -10.77 -7.10
N GLU A 204 6.73 -12.08 -7.24
CA GLU A 204 6.20 -12.71 -8.45
C GLU A 204 4.79 -12.20 -8.77
N LEU A 205 3.92 -12.12 -7.76
CA LEU A 205 2.58 -11.57 -7.90
C LEU A 205 2.61 -10.15 -8.47
N ILE A 206 3.36 -9.24 -7.84
CA ILE A 206 3.46 -7.84 -8.27
C ILE A 206 4.06 -7.73 -9.67
N VAL A 207 5.13 -8.48 -9.95
CA VAL A 207 5.75 -8.53 -11.29
C VAL A 207 4.75 -9.03 -12.32
N SER A 208 3.94 -10.03 -12.00
CA SER A 208 2.92 -10.56 -12.92
C SER A 208 1.86 -9.51 -13.27
N TRP A 209 1.34 -8.78 -12.28
CA TRP A 209 0.36 -7.71 -12.49
C TRP A 209 0.90 -6.56 -13.34
N ILE A 210 2.11 -6.08 -13.02
CA ILE A 210 2.72 -4.96 -13.74
C ILE A 210 3.08 -5.37 -15.17
N PHE A 211 3.53 -6.60 -15.37
CA PHE A 211 3.84 -7.11 -16.70
C PHE A 211 2.58 -7.29 -17.55
N GLU A 212 1.46 -7.68 -16.95
CA GLU A 212 0.18 -7.86 -17.64
C GLU A 212 -0.45 -6.51 -18.08
N ASP A 213 -0.50 -5.50 -17.19
CA ASP A 213 -0.83 -4.13 -17.58
C ASP A 213 0.08 -3.11 -16.89
N PRO A 214 1.10 -2.58 -17.59
CA PRO A 214 2.00 -1.56 -17.05
C PRO A 214 1.28 -0.28 -16.58
N ARG A 215 0.09 0.05 -17.13
CA ARG A 215 -0.68 1.22 -16.70
C ARG A 215 -1.27 1.07 -15.31
N LEU A 216 -1.27 -0.14 -14.75
CA LEU A 216 -1.73 -0.42 -13.39
C LEU A 216 -1.11 0.56 -12.39
N ILE A 217 0.22 0.74 -12.43
CA ILE A 217 0.94 1.57 -11.46
C ILE A 217 0.77 3.08 -11.71
N LEU A 218 0.10 3.46 -12.81
CA LEU A 218 -0.27 4.85 -13.12
C LEU A 218 -1.75 5.13 -12.87
N ILE A 219 -2.58 4.11 -12.60
CA ILE A 219 -4.04 4.25 -12.63
C ILE A 219 -4.56 5.31 -11.64
N THR A 220 -3.92 5.44 -10.48
CA THR A 220 -4.30 6.48 -9.50
C THR A 220 -4.00 7.87 -10.06
N PHE A 221 -2.80 8.11 -10.59
CA PHE A 221 -2.47 9.36 -11.27
C PHE A 221 -3.41 9.66 -12.44
N LEU A 222 -3.79 8.64 -13.22
CA LEU A 222 -4.67 8.80 -14.37
C LEU A 222 -6.10 9.19 -13.96
N ASN A 223 -6.61 8.70 -12.83
CA ASN A 223 -8.00 8.89 -12.42
C ASN A 223 -8.22 9.96 -11.34
N THR A 224 -7.16 10.44 -10.69
CA THR A 224 -7.30 11.40 -9.57
C THR A 224 -7.12 12.83 -10.06
N PRO A 225 -8.05 13.75 -9.75
CA PRO A 225 -7.81 15.18 -9.94
C PRO A 225 -6.63 15.61 -9.08
N ILE A 226 -5.59 16.16 -9.70
CA ILE A 226 -4.37 16.52 -8.99
C ILE A 226 -4.62 17.83 -8.24
N ALA A 227 -5.05 17.71 -6.99
CA ALA A 227 -4.98 18.80 -6.02
C ALA A 227 -3.54 18.88 -5.49
N ALA A 228 -3.00 20.09 -5.41
CA ALA A 228 -1.61 20.35 -5.08
C ALA A 228 -1.14 19.63 -3.79
N ASN A 229 0.06 19.05 -3.86
CA ASN A 229 0.89 18.47 -2.80
C ASN A 229 0.20 17.45 -1.86
N LEU A 230 0.65 16.19 -1.94
CA LEU A 230 0.33 15.19 -0.92
C LEU A 230 0.89 15.66 0.44
N PRO A 231 0.12 15.55 1.55
CA PRO A 231 0.62 15.91 2.86
C PRO A 231 1.81 15.02 3.28
N ILE A 232 2.71 15.57 4.09
CA ILE A 232 3.84 14.83 4.65
C ILE A 232 3.34 13.61 5.44
N GLY A 233 3.99 12.46 5.25
CA GLY A 233 3.65 11.21 5.96
C GLY A 233 2.58 10.36 5.28
N PHE A 234 2.15 10.72 4.07
CA PHE A 234 1.24 9.94 3.24
C PHE A 234 2.02 9.11 2.22
N LEU A 235 1.37 8.12 1.61
CA LEU A 235 1.95 7.37 0.50
C LEU A 235 2.05 8.22 -0.77
N GLU A 236 2.99 7.84 -1.63
CA GLU A 236 3.14 8.45 -2.95
C GLU A 236 1.92 8.19 -3.84
N LEU A 237 1.71 9.05 -4.83
CA LEU A 237 0.57 8.93 -5.76
C LEU A 237 0.63 7.64 -6.60
N THR A 238 1.85 7.13 -6.83
CA THR A 238 2.10 5.91 -7.60
C THR A 238 3.13 5.03 -6.89
N PRO A 239 3.15 3.71 -7.17
CA PRO A 239 4.18 2.83 -6.64
C PRO A 239 5.60 3.07 -7.18
N LEU A 240 5.80 3.96 -8.15
CA LEU A 240 7.05 4.11 -8.91
C LEU A 240 8.28 4.25 -8.00
N THR A 241 8.24 5.15 -7.03
CA THR A 241 9.35 5.38 -6.09
C THR A 241 9.73 4.12 -5.32
N GLY A 242 8.73 3.40 -4.80
CA GLY A 242 8.96 2.15 -4.06
C GLY A 242 9.51 1.03 -4.92
N LEU A 243 9.00 0.89 -6.16
CA LEU A 243 9.47 -0.11 -7.11
C LEU A 243 10.89 0.18 -7.62
N ILE A 244 11.23 1.45 -7.87
CA ILE A 244 12.62 1.85 -8.19
C ILE A 244 13.54 1.48 -7.04
N ARG A 245 13.16 1.81 -5.79
CA ARG A 245 13.91 1.43 -4.59
C ARG A 245 14.14 -0.08 -4.51
N TRP A 246 13.12 -0.89 -4.77
CA TRP A 246 13.22 -2.34 -4.83
C TRP A 246 14.26 -2.80 -5.86
N CYS A 247 14.13 -2.35 -7.10
CA CYS A 247 15.03 -2.72 -8.19
C CYS A 247 16.50 -2.35 -7.88
N VAL A 248 16.72 -1.16 -7.33
CA VAL A 248 18.06 -0.63 -7.03
C VAL A 248 18.69 -1.33 -5.83
N LYS A 249 17.94 -1.53 -4.72
CA LYS A 249 18.49 -2.10 -3.48
C LYS A 249 18.61 -3.62 -3.50
N ALA A 250 17.81 -4.33 -4.31
CA ALA A 250 17.75 -5.79 -4.29
C ALA A 250 19.13 -6.48 -4.42
N PRO A 251 20.03 -6.12 -5.36
CA PRO A 251 21.34 -6.76 -5.46
C PRO A 251 22.14 -6.71 -4.15
N LEU A 252 22.12 -5.55 -3.47
CA LEU A 252 22.83 -5.33 -2.21
C LEU A 252 22.17 -6.07 -1.04
N ALA A 253 20.84 -6.02 -0.95
CA ALA A 253 20.08 -6.67 0.11
C ALA A 253 20.27 -8.20 0.13
N TYR A 254 20.21 -8.85 -1.04
CA TYR A 254 20.44 -10.30 -1.14
C TYR A 254 21.88 -10.68 -0.84
N LYS A 255 22.85 -9.84 -1.28
CA LYS A 255 24.26 -10.04 -0.93
C LYS A 255 24.50 -9.96 0.58
N ARG A 256 23.84 -9.02 1.26
CA ARG A 256 23.87 -8.90 2.72
C ARG A 256 23.29 -10.12 3.42
N LYS A 257 22.09 -10.56 3.02
CA LYS A 257 21.43 -11.75 3.56
C LYS A 257 22.32 -12.99 3.45
N LYS A 258 23.00 -13.17 2.31
CA LYS A 258 23.96 -14.26 2.09
C LYS A 258 25.23 -14.15 2.93
N LYS A 259 25.73 -12.94 3.20
CA LYS A 259 26.87 -12.72 4.11
C LYS A 259 26.51 -13.10 5.55
N ALA A 260 25.31 -12.72 6.00
CA ALA A 260 24.83 -13.03 7.35
C ALA A 260 24.68 -14.54 7.57
N SER A 261 24.12 -15.27 6.60
CA SER A 261 23.94 -16.73 6.71
C SER A 261 25.24 -17.51 6.81
N LEU A 262 26.32 -17.03 6.17
CA LEU A 262 27.65 -17.63 6.25
C LEU A 262 28.35 -17.37 7.60
N SER A 263 28.01 -16.27 8.29
CA SER A 263 28.62 -15.92 9.58
C SER A 263 28.02 -16.69 10.78
N ASN A 264 26.78 -17.16 10.66
CA ASN A 264 26.04 -17.85 11.73
C ASN A 264 26.36 -19.36 11.87
N GLY A 265 27.47 -19.84 11.28
CA GLY A 265 28.07 -21.14 11.61
C GLY A 265 27.28 -22.40 11.24
N HIS A 266 26.14 -22.31 10.56
CA HIS A 266 25.47 -23.48 10.00
C HIS A 266 26.21 -23.94 8.73
N PRO A 267 26.78 -25.16 8.70
CA PRO A 267 27.40 -25.66 7.48
C PRO A 267 26.33 -25.73 6.39
N PRO A 268 26.61 -25.25 5.17
CA PRO A 268 25.67 -25.41 4.07
C PRO A 268 25.51 -26.91 3.81
N SER A 269 24.36 -27.47 4.18
CA SER A 269 23.94 -28.78 3.70
C SER A 269 24.05 -28.77 2.18
N LYS A 270 24.71 -29.79 1.59
CA LYS A 270 24.86 -29.90 0.12
C LYS A 270 23.52 -29.85 -0.62
N ILE A 271 22.42 -30.17 0.06
CA ILE A 271 21.05 -30.10 -0.47
C ILE A 271 20.48 -28.66 -0.46
N ALA A 272 20.93 -27.80 0.46
CA ALA A 272 20.54 -26.39 0.56
C ALA A 272 21.28 -25.50 -0.45
N LYS A 273 22.43 -25.94 -0.97
CA LYS A 273 23.24 -25.16 -1.92
C LYS A 273 22.62 -25.12 -3.32
N ASP A 274 21.95 -26.20 -3.73
CA ASP A 274 21.30 -26.30 -5.04
C ASP A 274 19.93 -25.60 -5.04
N SER A 275 19.15 -25.71 -3.95
CA SER A 275 17.84 -25.07 -3.80
C SER A 275 17.93 -23.54 -3.60
N ALA A 276 18.83 -23.05 -2.72
CA ALA A 276 19.03 -21.61 -2.54
C ALA A 276 19.59 -20.92 -3.81
N SER A 277 20.35 -21.64 -4.64
CA SER A 277 20.88 -21.09 -5.89
C SER A 277 19.81 -20.93 -6.98
N GLY A 278 18.75 -21.75 -6.97
CA GLY A 278 17.61 -21.66 -7.87
C GLY A 278 16.70 -20.49 -7.49
N GLU A 279 16.28 -20.44 -6.23
CA GLU A 279 15.40 -19.37 -5.72
C GLU A 279 16.04 -17.97 -5.83
N ASP A 280 17.33 -17.84 -5.51
CA ASP A 280 18.06 -16.57 -5.68
C ASP A 280 18.08 -16.15 -7.16
N ARG A 281 18.30 -17.11 -8.09
CA ARG A 281 18.35 -16.85 -9.53
C ARG A 281 16.99 -16.43 -10.08
N ASP A 282 15.91 -17.01 -9.58
CA ASP A 282 14.55 -16.67 -9.98
C ASP A 282 14.16 -15.28 -9.45
N CYS A 283 14.52 -14.97 -8.19
CA CYS A 283 14.36 -13.61 -7.64
C CYS A 283 15.12 -12.56 -8.46
N HIS A 284 16.37 -12.84 -8.86
CA HIS A 284 17.15 -11.94 -9.71
C HIS A 284 16.50 -11.68 -11.07
N GLN A 285 15.89 -12.70 -11.68
CA GLN A 285 15.13 -12.56 -12.93
C GLN A 285 13.88 -11.70 -12.73
N LEU A 286 13.14 -11.91 -11.63
CA LEU A 286 11.97 -11.12 -11.29
C LEU A 286 12.32 -9.64 -11.13
N TYR A 287 13.39 -9.29 -10.41
CA TYR A 287 13.82 -7.88 -10.29
C TYR A 287 14.29 -7.27 -11.60
N SER A 288 14.91 -8.04 -12.50
CA SER A 288 15.30 -7.55 -13.82
C SER A 288 14.08 -7.30 -14.71
N LYS A 289 13.09 -8.19 -14.66
CA LYS A 289 11.80 -8.02 -15.33
C LYS A 289 11.05 -6.80 -14.76
N LEU A 290 11.02 -6.67 -13.44
CA LEU A 290 10.41 -5.52 -12.75
C LEU A 290 11.07 -4.21 -13.17
N HIS A 291 12.41 -4.16 -13.16
CA HIS A 291 13.18 -2.98 -13.54
C HIS A 291 12.86 -2.55 -14.96
N LEU A 292 12.85 -3.49 -15.91
CA LEU A 292 12.45 -3.21 -17.29
C LEU A 292 11.03 -2.65 -17.39
N SER A 293 10.06 -3.25 -16.70
CA SER A 293 8.69 -2.76 -16.67
C SER A 293 8.58 -1.35 -16.07
N VAL A 294 9.32 -1.05 -15.00
CA VAL A 294 9.38 0.30 -14.41
C VAL A 294 9.92 1.31 -15.42
N LEU A 295 11.01 1.01 -16.13
CA LEU A 295 11.56 1.89 -17.16
C LEU A 295 10.56 2.12 -18.30
N GLN A 296 9.87 1.08 -18.75
CA GLN A 296 8.82 1.20 -19.78
C GLN A 296 7.67 2.11 -19.32
N VAL A 297 7.21 1.95 -18.08
CA VAL A 297 6.17 2.83 -17.52
C VAL A 297 6.64 4.28 -17.43
N LEU A 298 7.89 4.52 -17.00
CA LEU A 298 8.45 5.87 -16.98
C LEU A 298 8.48 6.48 -18.38
N MET A 299 8.78 5.72 -19.43
CA MET A 299 8.71 6.22 -20.81
C MET A 299 7.27 6.53 -21.24
N MET A 300 6.28 5.69 -20.90
CA MET A 300 4.86 5.93 -21.18
C MET A 300 4.33 7.18 -20.48
N LEU A 301 4.82 7.45 -19.27
CA LEU A 301 4.36 8.55 -18.42
C LEU A 301 4.53 9.93 -19.07
N GLN A 302 5.54 10.12 -19.93
CA GLN A 302 5.74 11.37 -20.66
C GLN A 302 4.49 11.77 -21.46
N GLY A 303 3.86 10.81 -22.15
CA GLY A 303 2.64 11.04 -22.94
C GLY A 303 1.50 11.53 -22.05
N HIS A 304 1.24 10.81 -20.95
CA HIS A 304 0.18 11.16 -20.02
C HIS A 304 0.40 12.48 -19.28
N LEU A 305 1.65 12.80 -18.91
CA LEU A 305 2.00 14.10 -18.34
C LEU A 305 1.74 15.22 -19.35
N THR A 306 2.05 15.01 -20.62
CA THR A 306 1.81 15.98 -21.69
C THR A 306 0.31 16.19 -21.92
N GLU A 307 -0.46 15.10 -22.07
CA GLU A 307 -1.93 15.13 -22.24
C GLU A 307 -2.63 15.89 -21.11
N LYS A 308 -2.13 15.74 -19.87
CA LYS A 308 -2.68 16.43 -18.69
C LYS A 308 -2.11 17.83 -18.45
N ASN A 309 -1.21 18.34 -19.30
CA ASN A 309 -0.50 19.63 -19.11
C ASN A 309 0.34 19.71 -17.81
N LEU A 310 0.94 18.59 -17.43
CA LEU A 310 1.74 18.42 -16.21
C LEU A 310 3.21 18.12 -16.47
N TYR A 311 3.61 17.95 -17.74
CA TYR A 311 5.00 17.73 -18.10
C TYR A 311 5.89 18.87 -17.58
N GLY A 312 6.93 18.53 -16.82
CA GLY A 312 7.81 19.49 -16.15
C GLY A 312 7.21 20.20 -14.93
N ARG A 313 5.96 19.89 -14.55
CA ARG A 313 5.24 20.53 -13.43
C ARG A 313 4.93 19.57 -12.28
N LEU A 314 4.80 18.28 -12.57
CA LEU A 314 4.57 17.24 -11.58
C LEU A 314 5.60 16.12 -11.75
N GLY A 315 6.45 15.93 -10.74
CA GLY A 315 7.31 14.76 -10.64
C GLY A 315 6.58 13.65 -9.87
N LEU A 316 6.42 12.47 -10.48
CA LEU A 316 5.89 11.28 -9.80
C LEU A 316 6.98 10.48 -9.07
N VAL A 317 8.24 10.82 -9.28
CA VAL A 317 9.39 10.36 -8.50
C VAL A 317 9.97 11.59 -7.79
N PRO A 318 9.61 11.85 -6.52
CA PRO A 318 10.09 13.03 -5.83
C PRO A 318 11.60 12.95 -5.58
N PHE A 319 12.31 14.05 -5.81
CA PHE A 319 13.76 14.13 -5.63
C PHE A 319 14.20 13.84 -4.19
N ASP A 320 13.37 14.19 -3.21
CA ASP A 320 13.60 13.92 -1.78
C ASP A 320 13.70 12.42 -1.45
N HIS A 321 13.20 11.52 -2.32
CA HIS A 321 13.39 10.07 -2.17
C HIS A 321 14.68 9.56 -2.82
N VAL A 322 15.29 10.32 -3.73
CA VAL A 322 16.56 9.96 -4.38
C VAL A 322 17.71 10.11 -3.40
N VAL A 323 17.71 11.17 -2.59
CA VAL A 323 18.74 11.45 -1.58
C VAL A 323 18.93 10.28 -0.59
N PRO A 324 17.91 9.83 0.16
CA PRO A 324 18.06 8.72 1.10
C PRO A 324 18.40 7.40 0.40
N LEU A 325 17.91 7.17 -0.82
CA LEU A 325 18.27 5.98 -1.60
C LEU A 325 19.78 5.95 -1.91
N VAL A 326 20.36 7.08 -2.32
CA VAL A 326 21.79 7.19 -2.58
C VAL A 326 22.62 7.00 -1.31
N GLU A 327 22.21 7.60 -0.19
CA GLU A 327 22.86 7.42 1.11
C GLU A 327 22.83 5.96 1.57
N GLU A 328 21.70 5.28 1.38
CA GLU A 328 21.56 3.86 1.69
C GLU A 328 22.44 2.96 0.82
N ILE A 329 22.54 3.24 -0.49
CA ILE A 329 23.44 2.50 -1.40
C ILE A 329 24.88 2.65 -0.94
N ASN A 330 25.30 3.87 -0.61
CA ASN A 330 26.67 4.11 -0.15
C ASN A 330 26.93 3.36 1.17
N ARG A 331 26.02 3.48 2.15
CA ARG A 331 26.11 2.76 3.43
C ARG A 331 26.19 1.25 3.24
N LEU A 332 25.35 0.67 2.37
CA LEU A 332 25.34 -0.77 2.10
C LEU A 332 26.59 -1.22 1.34
N SER A 333 27.10 -0.41 0.42
CA SER A 333 28.36 -0.68 -0.27
C SER A 333 29.53 -0.78 0.70
N ASP A 334 29.61 0.16 1.67
CA ASP A 334 30.64 0.14 2.71
C ASP A 334 30.49 -1.08 3.63
N GLU A 335 29.27 -1.39 4.07
CA GLU A 335 28.96 -2.54 4.93
C GLU A 335 29.34 -3.89 4.26
N LEU A 336 29.12 -4.01 2.96
CA LEU A 336 29.38 -5.23 2.19
C LEU A 336 30.86 -5.40 1.80
N ASN A 337 31.66 -4.35 1.92
CA ASN A 337 33.01 -4.22 1.37
C ASN A 337 32.98 -4.27 -0.18
N PRO A 338 33.36 -3.18 -0.88
CA PRO A 338 33.33 -3.10 -2.34
C PRO A 338 34.09 -4.21 -3.07
N LEU A 339 35.14 -4.78 -2.47
CA LEU A 339 35.89 -5.89 -3.06
C LEU A 339 35.07 -7.20 -3.11
N ASN A 340 34.13 -7.38 -2.17
CA ASN A 340 33.34 -8.60 -2.05
C ASN A 340 31.99 -8.52 -2.79
N ALA A 341 31.48 -7.30 -3.00
CA ALA A 341 30.17 -7.03 -3.57
C ALA A 341 30.22 -6.19 -4.86
N SER A 342 31.37 -6.13 -5.55
CA SER A 342 31.58 -5.27 -6.72
C SER A 342 30.50 -5.42 -7.79
N LYS A 343 30.08 -6.66 -8.10
CA LYS A 343 29.05 -6.92 -9.13
C LYS A 343 27.67 -6.44 -8.70
N GLU A 344 27.33 -6.65 -7.43
CA GLU A 344 26.04 -6.24 -6.88
C GLU A 344 25.96 -4.71 -6.72
N ILE A 345 27.08 -4.05 -6.38
CA ILE A 345 27.20 -2.59 -6.34
C ILE A 345 27.06 -2.01 -7.75
N GLU A 346 27.82 -2.53 -8.73
CA GLU A 346 27.73 -2.10 -10.13
C GLU A 346 26.30 -2.22 -10.66
N LEU A 347 25.64 -3.38 -10.45
CA LEU A 347 24.26 -3.57 -10.87
C LEU A 347 23.27 -2.61 -10.18
N ALA A 348 23.46 -2.31 -8.90
CA ALA A 348 22.64 -1.35 -8.18
C ALA A 348 22.82 0.08 -8.74
N LEU A 349 24.06 0.48 -9.00
CA LEU A 349 24.39 1.78 -9.59
C LEU A 349 23.85 1.92 -11.02
N ASP A 350 23.96 0.87 -11.84
CA ASP A 350 23.41 0.85 -13.21
C ASP A 350 21.89 1.01 -13.20
N ARG A 351 21.19 0.26 -12.33
CA ARG A 351 19.74 0.38 -12.19
C ARG A 351 19.33 1.76 -11.71
N LEU A 352 20.07 2.34 -10.77
CA LEU A 352 19.82 3.72 -10.31
C LEU A 352 20.02 4.71 -11.45
N ALA A 353 21.14 4.63 -12.17
CA ALA A 353 21.46 5.52 -13.27
C ALA A 353 20.39 5.46 -14.38
N GLN A 354 20.00 4.25 -14.79
CA GLN A 354 18.93 4.04 -15.78
C GLN A 354 17.59 4.62 -15.30
N ALA A 355 17.19 4.35 -14.06
CA ALA A 355 15.94 4.86 -13.52
C ALA A 355 15.92 6.40 -13.44
N LEU A 356 16.99 7.03 -12.95
CA LEU A 356 17.11 8.49 -12.89
C LEU A 356 17.12 9.10 -14.29
N GLN A 357 17.91 8.56 -15.21
CA GLN A 357 17.98 9.06 -16.58
C GLN A 357 16.62 9.01 -17.28
N VAL A 358 15.93 7.88 -17.22
CA VAL A 358 14.61 7.72 -17.87
C VAL A 358 13.56 8.59 -17.17
N ALA A 359 13.56 8.65 -15.83
CA ALA A 359 12.62 9.49 -15.09
C ALA A 359 12.80 10.99 -15.38
N MET A 360 14.03 11.46 -15.53
CA MET A 360 14.29 12.84 -15.96
C MET A 360 13.80 13.09 -17.39
N ALA A 361 14.16 12.21 -18.33
CA ALA A 361 13.80 12.37 -19.74
C ALA A 361 12.28 12.38 -19.94
N SER A 362 11.55 11.57 -19.17
CA SER A 362 10.10 11.51 -19.22
C SER A 362 9.37 12.59 -18.41
N GLY A 363 10.10 13.44 -17.68
CA GLY A 363 9.52 14.47 -16.80
C GLY A 363 8.93 13.92 -15.50
N ALA A 364 9.18 12.65 -15.18
CA ALA A 364 8.74 11.99 -13.95
C ALA A 364 9.57 12.41 -12.72
N LEU A 365 10.83 12.81 -12.92
CA LEU A 365 11.72 13.36 -11.90
C LEU A 365 12.08 14.80 -12.25
N LEU A 366 11.71 15.74 -11.40
CA LEU A 366 12.02 17.16 -11.55
C LEU A 366 13.25 17.51 -10.72
N CYS A 367 14.41 17.62 -11.36
CA CYS A 367 15.66 18.06 -10.71
C CYS A 367 16.59 18.70 -11.73
N THR A 368 17.51 19.54 -11.26
CA THR A 368 18.56 20.10 -12.10
C THR A 368 19.76 19.15 -12.22
N ARG A 369 20.62 19.40 -13.20
CA ARG A 369 21.88 18.66 -13.35
C ARG A 369 22.82 18.86 -12.15
N ASP A 370 22.76 20.03 -11.50
CA ASP A 370 23.60 20.33 -10.34
C ASP A 370 23.10 19.62 -9.08
N ASP A 371 21.77 19.50 -8.92
CA ASP A 371 21.17 18.70 -7.85
C ASP A 371 21.64 17.24 -7.95
N LEU A 372 21.57 16.66 -9.15
CA LEU A 372 22.04 15.29 -9.38
C LEU A 372 23.54 15.14 -9.19
N ARG A 373 24.36 16.09 -9.66
CA ARG A 373 25.81 16.03 -9.42
C ARG A 373 26.10 16.01 -7.92
N THR A 374 25.40 16.84 -7.15
CA THR A 374 25.54 16.93 -5.70
C THR A 374 25.16 15.62 -5.02
N VAL A 375 24.00 15.06 -5.34
CA VAL A 375 23.55 13.80 -4.73
C VAL A 375 24.41 12.62 -5.17
N CYS A 376 24.67 12.46 -6.46
CA CYS A 376 25.46 11.34 -6.99
C CYS A 376 26.94 11.39 -6.60
N SER A 377 27.49 12.54 -6.20
CA SER A 377 28.85 12.63 -5.64
C SER A 377 29.06 11.82 -4.36
N ARG A 378 27.97 11.39 -3.71
CA ARG A 378 27.98 10.55 -2.50
C ARG A 378 27.99 9.05 -2.81
N LEU A 379 27.85 8.67 -4.09
CA LEU A 379 27.83 7.26 -4.49
C LEU A 379 29.25 6.66 -4.45
N PRO A 380 29.38 5.34 -4.24
CA PRO A 380 30.65 4.66 -4.38
C PRO A 380 31.17 4.78 -5.82
N HIS A 381 32.49 4.72 -5.98
CA HIS A 381 33.12 4.80 -7.30
C HIS A 381 32.72 3.58 -8.13
N ASN A 382 32.05 3.81 -9.26
CA ASN A 382 31.81 2.78 -10.26
C ASN A 382 33.10 2.56 -11.08
N LYS A 383 33.44 1.30 -11.38
CA LYS A 383 34.69 0.97 -12.09
C LYS A 383 34.59 1.08 -13.60
#